data_AF-A0A661QWZ7-F1
#
_entry.id   AF-A0A661QWZ7-F1
#
_cell.length_a   1.000
_cell.length_b   1.000
_cell.length_c   1.000
_cell.angle_alpha   90.00
_cell.angle_beta   90.00
_cell.angle_gamma   90.00
#
_symmetry.space_group_name_H-M   'P 1'
#
loop_
_entity.id
_entity.type
_entity.pdbx_description
1 polymer ?
#
loop_
_entity_poly.entity_id
_entity_poly.type
_entity_poly.pdbx_seq_one_letter_code
_entity_poly.pdbx_strand_id
1 'polypeptide(L)'
;MLDISSFHAYQRTIANFILKHNGSFVIAEMGLGKTAPTLSEIRYLQKEKGYGPALILAPLRVVYNSWPDEINKWVHLKDTTYHITHDKGKIPVLPKRSFYFSNYESLPYIIDKKLYKGCDILVLDESTLAKSHKTKRYRILKKITKHFKKRILLTGTPSPSGQLTELFTQVFILDHGKRFGSSFWAFQRKYYESDFMGYSWTLKPGARKTIEQKIKDLCIVLKAKDYLKLPPVIFNTVVIDLPEKIRTQYIELEKEFIIKIQDNVITAANAAVLSSKLRQVTAGAIYHKDKSYTILHQKKIEALNEIIEGSDSNILCAFQFKFERSLLS
;
A
#
# COMPACT_ATOMS: atom_id res chain seq x y z
N MET A 1 -6.03 14.59 -26.55
CA MET A 1 -6.73 14.49 -25.24
C MET A 1 -7.29 13.07 -25.13
N LEU A 2 -7.17 12.41 -23.97
CA LEU A 2 -7.55 10.99 -23.83
C LEU A 2 -9.03 10.82 -23.44
N ASP A 3 -9.65 9.75 -23.90
CA ASP A 3 -11.05 9.37 -23.63
C ASP A 3 -11.20 7.85 -23.40
N ILE A 4 -12.42 7.35 -23.17
CA ILE A 4 -12.67 5.91 -22.96
C ILE A 4 -12.16 5.04 -24.13
N SER A 5 -12.14 5.58 -25.37
CA SER A 5 -11.63 4.86 -26.54
C SER A 5 -10.11 4.61 -26.46
N SER A 6 -9.41 5.46 -25.72
CA SER A 6 -7.96 5.40 -25.51
C SER A 6 -7.54 4.35 -24.47
N PHE A 7 -8.48 3.64 -23.82
CA PHE A 7 -8.15 2.58 -22.86
C PHE A 7 -7.54 1.34 -23.52
N HIS A 8 -6.45 0.87 -22.93
CA HIS A 8 -5.92 -0.47 -23.21
C HIS A 8 -6.95 -1.55 -22.89
N ALA A 9 -6.83 -2.71 -23.54
CA ALA A 9 -7.77 -3.82 -23.38
C ALA A 9 -7.96 -4.23 -21.90
N TYR A 10 -6.87 -4.31 -21.12
CA TYR A 10 -6.94 -4.67 -19.70
C TYR A 10 -7.63 -3.61 -18.85
N GLN A 11 -7.54 -2.31 -19.20
CA GLN A 11 -8.26 -1.24 -18.49
C GLN A 11 -9.77 -1.35 -18.73
N ARG A 12 -10.18 -1.73 -19.94
CA ARG A 12 -11.59 -2.04 -20.25
C ARG A 12 -12.07 -3.25 -19.46
N THR A 13 -11.23 -4.27 -19.29
CA THR A 13 -11.56 -5.42 -18.43
C THR A 13 -11.78 -5.00 -16.98
N ILE A 14 -10.94 -4.10 -16.43
CA ILE A 14 -11.17 -3.52 -15.09
C ILE A 14 -12.53 -2.81 -15.03
N ALA A 15 -12.82 -1.91 -15.97
CA ALA A 15 -14.07 -1.16 -15.98
C ALA A 15 -15.29 -2.08 -16.05
N ASN A 16 -15.29 -3.05 -16.97
CA ASN A 16 -16.35 -4.04 -17.12
C ASN A 16 -16.53 -4.92 -15.88
N PHE A 17 -15.43 -5.32 -15.23
CA PHE A 17 -15.49 -6.07 -13.98
C PHE A 17 -16.11 -5.24 -12.86
N ILE A 18 -15.73 -3.96 -12.75
CA ILE A 18 -16.35 -3.06 -11.80
C ILE A 18 -17.84 -2.91 -12.11
N LEU A 19 -18.26 -2.67 -13.35
CA LEU A 19 -19.67 -2.51 -13.73
C LEU A 19 -20.56 -3.69 -13.29
N LYS A 20 -20.08 -4.93 -13.52
CA LYS A 20 -20.88 -6.15 -13.30
C LYS A 20 -21.07 -6.52 -11.82
N HIS A 21 -20.20 -6.06 -10.94
CA HIS A 21 -20.16 -6.54 -9.55
C HIS A 21 -20.38 -5.41 -8.53
N ASN A 22 -21.24 -5.65 -7.54
CA ASN A 22 -21.42 -4.72 -6.42
C ASN A 22 -20.20 -4.68 -5.48
N GLY A 23 -19.45 -5.78 -5.40
CA GLY A 23 -18.17 -5.87 -4.71
C GLY A 23 -17.09 -6.29 -5.69
N SER A 24 -16.09 -5.44 -5.92
CA SER A 24 -15.02 -5.68 -6.88
C SER A 24 -13.66 -5.61 -6.19
N PHE A 25 -12.88 -6.68 -6.28
CA PHE A 25 -11.49 -6.73 -5.85
C PHE A 25 -10.57 -6.68 -7.07
N VAL A 26 -10.07 -5.49 -7.39
CA VAL A 26 -9.15 -5.28 -8.51
C VAL A 26 -7.73 -5.40 -8.01
N ILE A 27 -7.10 -6.52 -8.32
CA ILE A 27 -5.72 -6.82 -8.00
C ILE A 27 -4.91 -6.57 -9.26
N ALA A 28 -4.35 -5.37 -9.39
CA ALA A 28 -3.60 -4.96 -10.56
C ALA A 28 -2.26 -4.34 -10.13
N GLU A 29 -1.17 -4.92 -10.63
CA GLU A 29 0.19 -4.43 -10.38
C GLU A 29 0.32 -2.93 -10.68
N MET A 30 1.22 -2.27 -9.96
CA MET A 30 1.48 -0.84 -10.14
C MET A 30 1.91 -0.57 -11.59
N GLY A 31 1.48 0.56 -12.15
CA GLY A 31 1.74 0.90 -13.55
C GLY A 31 0.64 0.47 -14.53
N LEU A 32 -0.26 -0.45 -14.16
CA LEU A 32 -1.41 -0.83 -15.01
C LEU A 32 -2.56 0.19 -15.02
N GLY A 33 -2.35 1.43 -14.56
CA GLY A 33 -3.33 2.52 -14.70
C GLY A 33 -4.76 2.18 -14.24
N LYS A 34 -4.91 1.64 -13.03
CA LYS A 34 -6.20 1.21 -12.43
C LYS A 34 -7.14 2.37 -12.05
N THR A 35 -6.60 3.57 -11.85
CA THR A 35 -7.34 4.76 -11.43
C THR A 35 -8.33 5.24 -12.50
N ALA A 36 -7.86 5.43 -13.74
CA ALA A 36 -8.68 5.90 -14.85
C ALA A 36 -9.93 5.03 -15.15
N PRO A 37 -9.83 3.69 -15.32
CA PRO A 37 -11.01 2.85 -15.53
C PRO A 37 -11.94 2.84 -14.32
N THR A 38 -11.41 2.95 -13.10
CA THR A 38 -12.24 3.04 -11.88
C THR A 38 -13.05 4.34 -11.85
N LEU A 39 -12.41 5.48 -12.09
CA LEU A 39 -13.08 6.78 -12.18
C LEU A 39 -14.15 6.80 -13.26
N SER A 40 -13.82 6.27 -14.44
CA SER A 40 -14.71 6.23 -15.60
C SER A 40 -15.96 5.41 -15.32
N GLU A 41 -15.79 4.27 -14.67
CA GLU A 41 -16.91 3.40 -14.31
C GLU A 41 -17.78 4.04 -13.21
N ILE A 42 -17.18 4.68 -12.21
CA ILE A 42 -17.95 5.43 -11.21
C ILE A 42 -18.73 6.57 -11.87
N ARG A 43 -18.13 7.29 -12.81
CA ARG A 43 -18.78 8.38 -13.55
C ARG A 43 -19.98 7.86 -14.35
N TYR A 44 -19.81 6.72 -15.03
CA TYR A 44 -20.90 6.05 -15.73
C TYR A 44 -22.05 5.67 -14.78
N LEU A 45 -21.76 5.06 -13.64
CA LEU A 45 -22.78 4.70 -12.63
C LEU A 45 -23.53 5.93 -12.09
N GLN A 46 -22.83 7.04 -11.89
CA GLN A 46 -23.43 8.30 -11.43
C GLN A 46 -24.32 8.97 -12.50
N LYS A 47 -23.92 8.90 -13.77
CA LYS A 47 -24.67 9.48 -14.89
C LYS A 47 -25.87 8.63 -15.29
N GLU A 48 -25.64 7.35 -15.56
CA GLU A 48 -26.60 6.43 -16.19
C GLU A 48 -27.42 5.60 -15.19
N LYS A 49 -26.89 5.36 -13.99
CA LYS A 49 -27.55 4.52 -12.97
C LYS A 49 -27.98 5.30 -11.73
N GLY A 50 -27.79 6.63 -11.73
CA GLY A 50 -28.23 7.52 -10.64
C GLY A 50 -27.52 7.28 -9.31
N TYR A 51 -26.32 6.70 -9.32
CA TYR A 51 -25.52 6.54 -8.09
C TYR A 51 -25.15 7.90 -7.51
N GLY A 52 -25.17 7.99 -6.19
CA GLY A 52 -24.70 9.14 -5.43
C GLY A 52 -23.17 9.31 -5.40
N PRO A 53 -22.67 10.18 -4.52
CA PRO A 53 -21.24 10.45 -4.38
C PRO A 53 -20.42 9.20 -4.06
N ALA A 54 -19.16 9.24 -4.47
CA ALA A 54 -18.18 8.21 -4.14
C ALA A 54 -17.23 8.70 -3.04
N LEU A 55 -17.02 7.87 -2.01
CA LEU A 55 -15.97 8.05 -1.02
C LEU A 55 -14.75 7.21 -1.42
N ILE A 56 -13.63 7.87 -1.69
CA ILE A 56 -12.37 7.24 -2.05
C ILE A 56 -11.36 7.43 -0.93
N LEU A 57 -10.91 6.31 -0.36
CA LEU A 57 -9.84 6.27 0.62
C LEU A 57 -8.55 5.81 -0.05
N ALA A 58 -7.50 6.63 0.02
CA ALA A 58 -6.20 6.33 -0.59
C ALA A 58 -5.03 6.81 0.30
N PRO A 59 -3.79 6.41 0.05
CA PRO A 59 -2.62 7.04 0.67
C PRO A 59 -2.60 8.56 0.41
N LEU A 60 -2.08 9.34 1.36
CA LEU A 60 -2.19 10.81 1.34
C LEU A 60 -1.66 11.43 0.02
N ARG A 61 -0.52 10.97 -0.48
CA ARG A 61 0.05 11.45 -1.75
C ARG A 61 -0.85 11.18 -2.96
N VAL A 62 -1.54 10.04 -2.95
CA VAL A 62 -2.42 9.59 -4.05
C VAL A 62 -3.71 10.42 -4.06
N VAL A 63 -4.22 10.80 -2.87
CA VAL A 63 -5.37 11.69 -2.69
C VAL A 63 -5.14 13.07 -3.33
N TYR A 64 -3.95 13.66 -3.13
CA TYR A 64 -3.65 15.02 -3.60
C TYR A 64 -3.25 15.09 -5.07
N ASN A 65 -2.63 14.03 -5.60
CA ASN A 65 -2.03 14.08 -6.93
C ASN A 65 -2.75 13.11 -7.87
N SER A 66 -2.62 11.81 -7.62
CA SER A 66 -2.97 10.78 -8.61
C SER A 66 -4.45 10.78 -9.01
N TRP A 67 -5.40 10.91 -8.08
CA TRP A 67 -6.83 10.93 -8.43
C TRP A 67 -7.24 12.23 -9.16
N PRO A 68 -6.90 13.44 -8.64
CA PRO A 68 -7.11 14.69 -9.38
C PRO A 68 -6.45 14.76 -10.75
N ASP A 69 -5.20 14.29 -10.88
CA ASP A 69 -4.45 14.32 -12.14
C ASP A 69 -5.15 13.49 -13.21
N GLU A 70 -5.65 12.30 -12.86
CA GLU A 70 -6.44 11.48 -13.78
C GLU A 70 -7.76 12.18 -14.15
N ILE A 71 -8.47 12.83 -13.22
CA ILE A 71 -9.67 13.61 -13.58
C ILE A 71 -9.36 14.68 -14.64
N ASN A 72 -8.24 15.38 -14.50
CA ASN A 72 -7.84 16.45 -15.42
C ASN A 72 -7.37 15.90 -16.79
N LYS A 73 -6.79 14.70 -16.79
CA LYS A 73 -6.22 14.05 -17.99
C LYS A 73 -7.27 13.54 -18.96
N TRP A 74 -8.38 12.99 -18.47
CA TRP A 74 -9.40 12.32 -19.30
C TRP A 74 -10.62 13.21 -19.56
N VAL A 75 -10.99 13.39 -20.83
CA VAL A 75 -12.02 14.35 -21.26
C VAL A 75 -13.37 14.09 -20.59
N HIS A 76 -13.81 12.84 -20.53
CA HIS A 76 -15.12 12.45 -19.97
C HIS A 76 -15.20 12.58 -18.44
N LEU A 77 -14.07 12.85 -17.78
CA LEU A 77 -14.01 13.10 -16.34
C LEU A 77 -13.93 14.58 -15.99
N LYS A 78 -13.66 15.49 -16.93
CA LYS A 78 -13.43 16.91 -16.64
C LYS A 78 -14.61 17.64 -16.00
N ASP A 79 -15.82 17.14 -16.18
CA ASP A 79 -17.05 17.66 -15.56
C ASP A 79 -17.29 17.11 -14.14
N THR A 80 -16.29 16.50 -13.54
CA THR A 80 -16.35 15.88 -12.22
C THR A 80 -16.04 16.89 -11.13
N THR A 81 -16.98 17.04 -10.19
CA THR A 81 -16.74 17.78 -8.95
C THR A 81 -16.16 16.86 -7.89
N TYR A 82 -15.08 17.28 -7.24
CA TYR A 82 -14.50 16.54 -6.11
C TYR A 82 -14.12 17.47 -4.95
N HIS A 83 -14.01 16.90 -3.76
CA HIS A 83 -13.46 17.57 -2.59
C HIS A 83 -12.46 16.66 -1.89
N ILE A 84 -11.32 17.22 -1.51
CA ILE A 84 -10.35 16.54 -0.67
C ILE A 84 -10.66 16.88 0.77
N THR A 85 -11.21 15.92 1.51
CA THR A 85 -11.48 16.08 2.93
C THR A 85 -10.31 15.56 3.74
N HIS A 86 -9.90 16.36 4.73
CA HIS A 86 -8.95 16.00 5.76
C HIS A 86 -9.58 16.24 7.14
N ASP A 87 -8.87 15.87 8.20
CA ASP A 87 -9.28 15.94 9.61
C ASP A 87 -9.63 17.34 10.13
N LYS A 88 -9.56 18.39 9.30
CA LYS A 88 -9.78 19.79 9.66
C LYS A 88 -10.59 20.49 8.56
N GLY A 89 -11.72 21.09 8.92
CA GLY A 89 -12.52 21.93 8.00
C GLY A 89 -14.02 21.65 8.03
N LYS A 90 -14.79 22.47 7.30
CA LYS A 90 -16.18 22.18 6.95
C LYS A 90 -16.18 21.35 5.66
N ILE A 91 -16.85 20.20 5.68
CA ILE A 91 -17.06 19.41 4.46
C ILE A 91 -18.22 20.05 3.69
N PRO A 92 -18.02 20.50 2.44
CA PRO A 92 -19.11 21.02 1.63
C PRO A 92 -20.08 19.90 1.27
N VAL A 93 -21.37 20.24 1.17
CA VAL A 93 -22.35 19.34 0.54
C VAL A 93 -22.07 19.36 -0.96
N LEU A 94 -21.51 18.28 -1.47
CA LEU A 94 -21.24 18.15 -2.90
C LEU A 94 -22.49 17.70 -3.69
N PRO A 95 -22.52 17.98 -5.01
CA PRO A 95 -23.55 17.44 -5.91
C PRO A 95 -23.63 15.92 -5.87
N LYS A 96 -24.77 15.34 -6.29
CA LYS A 96 -24.99 13.88 -6.31
C LYS A 96 -23.93 13.07 -7.07
N ARG A 97 -23.23 13.67 -8.03
CA ARG A 97 -22.28 12.98 -8.93
C ARG A 97 -20.83 13.36 -8.66
N SER A 98 -20.48 13.47 -7.37
CA SER A 98 -19.20 13.99 -6.91
C SER A 98 -18.32 12.92 -6.26
N PHE A 99 -17.09 13.30 -5.95
CA PHE A 99 -16.12 12.45 -5.28
C PHE A 99 -15.60 13.12 -4.00
N TYR A 100 -15.59 12.37 -2.92
CA TYR A 100 -14.84 12.72 -1.71
C TYR A 100 -13.55 11.93 -1.70
N PHE A 101 -12.42 12.63 -1.79
CA PHE A 101 -11.11 12.02 -1.62
C PHE A 101 -10.63 12.23 -0.19
N SER A 102 -10.16 11.16 0.44
CA SER A 102 -9.69 11.21 1.82
C SER A 102 -8.60 10.20 2.04
N ASN A 103 -7.75 10.44 3.04
CA ASN A 103 -6.83 9.42 3.52
C ASN A 103 -7.52 8.47 4.54
N TYR A 104 -6.87 7.35 4.82
CA TYR A 104 -7.34 6.38 5.82
C TYR A 104 -7.31 6.92 7.26
N GLU A 105 -6.41 7.85 7.58
CA GLU A 105 -6.31 8.44 8.93
C GLU A 105 -7.50 9.33 9.27
N SER A 106 -8.17 9.90 8.26
CA SER A 106 -9.37 10.74 8.44
C SER A 106 -10.65 9.92 8.64
N LEU A 107 -10.58 8.58 8.69
CA LEU A 107 -11.74 7.72 8.95
C LEU A 107 -12.55 8.08 10.21
N PRO A 108 -11.94 8.43 11.36
CA PRO A 108 -12.69 8.88 12.53
C PRO A 108 -13.49 10.16 12.26
N TYR A 109 -12.90 11.11 11.54
CA TYR A 109 -13.54 12.37 11.15
C TYR A 109 -14.69 12.13 10.15
N ILE A 110 -14.51 11.24 9.17
CA ILE A 110 -15.57 10.81 8.23
C ILE A 110 -16.79 10.26 8.99
N ILE A 111 -16.55 9.47 10.05
CA ILE A 111 -17.64 8.96 10.89
C ILE A 111 -18.32 10.08 11.67
N ASP A 112 -17.54 10.94 12.34
CA ASP A 112 -18.05 12.05 13.15
C ASP A 112 -18.99 12.95 12.33
N LYS A 113 -18.51 13.37 11.15
CA LYS A 113 -19.28 14.21 10.22
C LYS A 113 -20.32 13.46 9.41
N LYS A 114 -20.45 12.14 9.61
CA LYS A 114 -21.39 11.28 8.88
C LYS A 114 -21.24 11.41 7.35
N LEU A 115 -20.05 11.71 6.85
CA LEU A 115 -19.80 11.94 5.42
C LEU A 115 -20.13 10.71 4.57
N TYR A 116 -19.95 9.53 5.14
CA TYR A 116 -20.33 8.27 4.50
C TYR A 116 -21.84 8.15 4.25
N LYS A 117 -22.68 8.91 4.98
CA LYS A 117 -24.13 8.93 4.77
C LYS A 117 -24.43 9.76 3.51
N GLY A 118 -25.03 9.11 2.52
CA GLY A 118 -25.32 9.72 1.22
C GLY A 118 -24.34 9.32 0.12
N CYS A 119 -23.18 8.76 0.47
CA CYS A 119 -22.29 8.14 -0.51
C CYS A 119 -22.81 6.74 -0.88
N ASP A 120 -22.93 6.47 -2.18
CA ASP A 120 -23.37 5.16 -2.68
C ASP A 120 -22.18 4.24 -3.00
N ILE A 121 -20.99 4.79 -3.19
CA ILE A 121 -19.80 4.07 -3.67
C ILE A 121 -18.66 4.26 -2.68
N LEU A 122 -18.00 3.16 -2.31
CA LEU A 122 -16.76 3.15 -1.54
C LEU A 122 -15.62 2.60 -2.40
N VAL A 123 -14.52 3.34 -2.49
CA VAL A 123 -13.27 2.88 -3.09
C VAL A 123 -12.18 2.87 -2.02
N LEU A 124 -11.49 1.75 -1.88
CA LEU A 124 -10.31 1.60 -1.04
C LEU A 124 -9.10 1.35 -1.94
N ASP A 125 -8.33 2.40 -2.17
CA ASP A 125 -7.07 2.33 -2.90
C ASP A 125 -5.91 1.98 -1.96
N GLU A 126 -5.05 1.07 -2.41
CA GLU A 126 -4.13 0.34 -1.54
C GLU A 126 -4.87 -0.33 -0.35
N SER A 127 -5.86 -1.16 -0.68
CA SER A 127 -6.77 -1.81 0.28
C SER A 127 -6.09 -2.62 1.40
N THR A 128 -4.80 -2.96 1.22
CA THR A 128 -3.96 -3.58 2.25
C THR A 128 -3.83 -2.72 3.52
N LEU A 129 -4.01 -1.40 3.43
CA LEU A 129 -4.07 -0.51 4.58
C LEU A 129 -5.22 -0.83 5.55
N ALA A 130 -6.20 -1.62 5.11
CA ALA A 130 -7.33 -2.12 5.89
C ALA A 130 -7.27 -3.65 6.16
N LYS A 131 -6.14 -4.33 5.89
CA LYS A 131 -6.03 -5.80 5.94
C LYS A 131 -6.16 -6.42 7.33
N SER A 132 -5.81 -5.68 8.39
CA SER A 132 -5.78 -6.23 9.76
C SER A 132 -7.09 -5.96 10.51
N HIS A 133 -7.69 -7.05 11.01
CA HIS A 133 -8.96 -7.02 11.74
C HIS A 133 -8.87 -6.30 13.10
N LYS A 134 -7.65 -6.11 13.63
CA LYS A 134 -7.39 -5.44 14.91
C LYS A 134 -7.39 -3.91 14.78
N THR A 135 -7.23 -3.39 13.57
CA THR A 135 -7.03 -1.96 13.34
C THR A 135 -8.29 -1.15 13.58
N LYS A 136 -8.12 0.10 14.06
CA LYS A 136 -9.20 1.08 14.16
C LYS A 136 -9.85 1.31 12.79
N ARG A 137 -9.04 1.36 11.73
CA ARG A 137 -9.48 1.51 10.33
C ARG A 137 -10.50 0.42 9.94
N TYR A 138 -10.18 -0.86 10.13
CA TYR A 138 -11.11 -1.95 9.83
C TYR A 138 -12.38 -1.89 10.68
N ARG A 139 -12.25 -1.63 11.99
CA ARG A 139 -13.43 -1.51 12.90
C ARG A 139 -14.40 -0.43 12.45
N ILE A 140 -13.88 0.69 11.93
CA ILE A 140 -14.66 1.78 11.35
C ILE A 140 -15.31 1.31 10.04
N LEU A 141 -14.50 0.80 9.09
CA LEU A 141 -14.99 0.34 7.78
C LEU A 141 -16.10 -0.71 7.94
N LYS A 142 -15.91 -1.71 8.79
CA LYS A 142 -16.91 -2.76 9.11
C LYS A 142 -18.28 -2.20 9.49
N LYS A 143 -18.33 -1.04 10.18
CA LYS A 143 -19.59 -0.40 10.58
C LYS A 143 -20.28 0.31 9.43
N ILE A 144 -19.51 0.92 8.53
CA ILE A 144 -20.04 1.80 7.48
C ILE A 144 -20.23 1.10 6.14
N THR A 145 -19.59 -0.05 5.88
CA THR A 145 -19.61 -0.71 4.56
C THR A 145 -21.00 -1.00 4.03
N LYS A 146 -21.96 -1.30 4.91
CA LYS A 146 -23.37 -1.55 4.55
C LYS A 146 -24.12 -0.36 3.96
N HIS A 147 -23.58 0.86 4.12
CA HIS A 147 -24.20 2.08 3.55
C HIS A 147 -23.92 2.23 2.06
N PHE A 148 -22.86 1.59 1.55
CA PHE A 148 -22.47 1.72 0.15
C PHE A 148 -23.12 0.61 -0.66
N LYS A 149 -23.74 0.98 -1.78
CA LYS A 149 -24.27 0.05 -2.79
C LYS A 149 -23.14 -0.67 -3.52
N LYS A 150 -22.04 0.04 -3.77
CA LYS A 150 -20.88 -0.45 -4.51
C LYS A 150 -19.58 -0.30 -3.74
N ARG A 151 -18.74 -1.32 -3.76
CA ARG A 151 -17.49 -1.37 -2.99
C ARG A 151 -16.37 -1.89 -3.88
N ILE A 152 -15.32 -1.09 -4.03
CA ILE A 152 -14.21 -1.36 -4.94
C ILE A 152 -12.93 -1.35 -4.13
N LEU A 153 -12.18 -2.44 -4.15
CA LEU A 153 -10.85 -2.53 -3.57
C LEU A 153 -9.82 -2.52 -4.68
N LEU A 154 -8.82 -1.66 -4.57
CA LEU A 154 -7.70 -1.57 -5.50
C LEU A 154 -6.40 -1.89 -4.75
N THR A 155 -5.58 -2.78 -5.31
CA THR A 155 -4.25 -3.07 -4.76
C THR A 155 -3.36 -3.73 -5.81
N GLY A 156 -2.05 -3.53 -5.72
CA GLY A 156 -1.08 -4.36 -6.46
C GLY A 156 -0.79 -5.69 -5.78
N THR A 157 -0.93 -5.76 -4.45
CA THR A 157 -0.53 -6.93 -3.66
C THR A 157 -1.57 -7.14 -2.55
N PRO A 158 -2.50 -8.09 -2.68
CA PRO A 158 -3.63 -8.20 -1.75
C PRO A 158 -3.25 -8.81 -0.39
N SER A 159 -2.12 -9.53 -0.32
CA SER A 159 -1.56 -10.07 0.91
C SER A 159 -0.03 -9.95 0.90
N PRO A 160 0.53 -8.80 1.32
CA PRO A 160 1.97 -8.57 1.31
C PRO A 160 2.77 -9.56 2.16
N SER A 161 2.19 -10.12 3.22
CA SER A 161 2.87 -11.14 4.04
C SER A 161 2.70 -12.56 3.50
N GLY A 162 1.88 -12.76 2.47
CA GLY A 162 1.48 -14.08 1.97
C GLY A 162 0.42 -14.79 2.82
N GLN A 163 0.04 -14.25 3.98
CA GLN A 163 -1.00 -14.85 4.83
C GLN A 163 -2.41 -14.58 4.28
N LEU A 164 -3.19 -15.64 4.03
CA LEU A 164 -4.56 -15.54 3.54
C LEU A 164 -5.54 -14.94 4.57
N THR A 165 -5.16 -14.88 5.85
CA THR A 165 -5.89 -14.13 6.90
C THR A 165 -6.02 -12.64 6.57
N GLU A 166 -5.09 -12.06 5.80
CA GLU A 166 -5.15 -10.67 5.35
C GLU A 166 -6.29 -10.41 4.35
N LEU A 167 -6.80 -11.46 3.69
CA LEU A 167 -7.94 -11.36 2.78
C LEU A 167 -9.28 -11.27 3.52
N PHE A 168 -9.35 -11.72 4.78
CA PHE A 168 -10.61 -11.79 5.54
C PHE A 168 -11.31 -10.43 5.61
N THR A 169 -10.59 -9.39 6.01
CA THR A 169 -11.13 -8.04 6.18
C THR A 169 -11.54 -7.41 4.86
N GLN A 170 -10.75 -7.64 3.81
CA GLN A 170 -10.98 -7.14 2.45
C GLN A 170 -12.23 -7.78 1.85
N VAL A 171 -12.37 -9.10 1.94
CA VAL A 171 -13.57 -9.80 1.46
C VAL A 171 -14.79 -9.42 2.29
N PHE A 172 -14.65 -9.29 3.61
CA PHE A 172 -15.74 -8.80 4.46
C PHE A 172 -16.22 -7.40 4.04
N ILE A 173 -15.30 -6.50 3.69
CA ILE A 173 -15.66 -5.17 3.18
C ILE A 173 -16.50 -5.31 1.90
N LEU A 174 -16.13 -6.21 0.99
CA LEU A 174 -16.83 -6.40 -0.28
C LEU A 174 -18.21 -7.05 -0.15
N ASP A 175 -18.35 -8.08 0.68
CA ASP A 175 -19.54 -8.95 0.69
C ASP A 175 -20.27 -9.08 2.03
N HIS A 176 -19.81 -8.37 3.06
CA HIS A 176 -20.34 -8.40 4.43
C HIS A 176 -20.25 -9.76 5.13
N GLY A 177 -19.27 -10.58 4.75
CA GLY A 177 -19.01 -11.87 5.38
C GLY A 177 -19.81 -13.02 4.77
N LYS A 178 -20.41 -12.85 3.58
CA LYS A 178 -21.11 -13.93 2.88
C LYS A 178 -20.21 -15.14 2.63
N ARG A 179 -18.94 -14.93 2.27
CA ARG A 179 -17.99 -16.04 1.99
C ARG A 179 -17.30 -16.61 3.21
N PHE A 180 -16.87 -15.73 4.12
CA PHE A 180 -15.94 -16.06 5.21
C PHE A 180 -16.55 -15.91 6.61
N GLY A 181 -17.79 -15.45 6.73
CA GLY A 181 -18.42 -15.11 8.00
C GLY A 181 -17.97 -13.76 8.54
N SER A 182 -18.56 -13.37 9.68
CA SER A 182 -18.32 -12.07 10.32
C SER A 182 -17.24 -12.09 11.41
N SER A 183 -16.77 -13.28 11.78
CA SER A 183 -15.78 -13.51 12.84
C SER A 183 -14.44 -13.96 12.26
N PHE A 184 -13.42 -13.14 12.49
CA PHE A 184 -12.04 -13.46 12.09
C PHE A 184 -11.58 -14.78 12.71
N TRP A 185 -11.86 -14.99 14.00
CA TRP A 185 -11.44 -16.19 14.72
C TRP A 185 -12.13 -17.45 14.20
N ALA A 186 -13.40 -17.35 13.78
CA ALA A 186 -14.09 -18.47 13.13
C ALA A 186 -13.47 -18.80 11.77
N PHE A 187 -13.14 -17.77 10.97
CA PHE A 187 -12.40 -17.94 9.71
C PHE A 187 -11.04 -18.60 9.95
N GLN A 188 -10.25 -18.10 10.91
CA GLN A 188 -8.92 -18.62 11.21
C GLN A 188 -9.00 -20.08 11.66
N ARG A 189 -9.85 -20.43 12.64
CA ARG A 189 -10.01 -21.83 13.09
C ARG A 189 -10.50 -22.77 11.99
N LYS A 190 -11.27 -22.25 11.03
CA LYS A 190 -11.75 -23.05 9.89
C LYS A 190 -10.61 -23.44 8.96
N TYR A 191 -9.73 -22.49 8.60
CA TYR A 191 -8.73 -22.65 7.55
C TYR A 191 -7.30 -22.87 8.05
N TYR A 192 -7.03 -22.61 9.32
CA TYR A 192 -5.73 -22.74 9.96
C TYR A 192 -5.81 -23.66 11.17
N GLU A 193 -4.71 -24.33 11.46
CA GLU A 193 -4.48 -25.11 12.67
C GLU A 193 -3.42 -24.39 13.51
N SER A 194 -3.56 -24.45 14.83
CA SER A 194 -2.55 -23.93 15.74
C SER A 194 -1.57 -25.04 16.10
N ASP A 195 -0.33 -24.67 16.38
CA ASP A 195 0.58 -25.58 17.08
C ASP A 195 0.03 -25.93 18.49
N PHE A 196 0.66 -26.93 19.12
CA PHE A 196 0.27 -27.41 20.45
C PHE A 196 0.26 -26.31 21.52
N MET A 197 1.12 -25.30 21.36
CA MET A 197 1.29 -24.18 22.30
C MET A 197 0.44 -22.95 21.95
N GLY A 198 -0.25 -22.94 20.80
CA GLY A 198 -1.08 -21.82 20.32
C GLY A 198 -0.31 -20.60 19.77
N TYR A 199 1.01 -20.71 19.55
CA TYR A 199 1.86 -19.59 19.14
C TYR A 199 1.91 -19.40 17.63
N SER A 200 1.96 -20.49 16.86
CA SER A 200 1.97 -20.46 15.41
C SER A 200 0.68 -21.00 14.79
N TRP A 201 0.36 -20.48 13.61
CA TRP A 201 -0.82 -20.88 12.85
C TRP A 201 -0.40 -21.29 11.45
N THR A 202 -0.61 -22.55 11.11
CA THR A 202 -0.32 -23.11 9.79
C THR A 202 -1.61 -23.28 9.00
N LEU A 203 -1.51 -23.12 7.67
CA LEU A 203 -2.67 -23.27 6.80
C LEU A 203 -2.98 -24.76 6.65
N LYS A 204 -4.23 -25.16 6.88
CA LYS A 204 -4.66 -26.55 6.72
C LYS A 204 -4.51 -27.02 5.26
N PRO A 205 -4.27 -28.32 5.03
CA PRO A 205 -4.26 -28.90 3.68
C PRO A 205 -5.53 -28.53 2.89
N GLY A 206 -5.36 -28.10 1.64
CA GLY A 206 -6.47 -27.72 0.75
C GLY A 206 -7.14 -26.37 1.04
N ALA A 207 -6.93 -25.76 2.21
CA ALA A 207 -7.61 -24.52 2.60
C ALA A 207 -7.32 -23.35 1.63
N ARG A 208 -6.10 -23.27 1.08
CA ARG A 208 -5.74 -22.28 0.07
C ARG A 208 -6.67 -22.32 -1.13
N LYS A 209 -6.80 -23.49 -1.75
CA LYS A 209 -7.64 -23.72 -2.94
C LYS A 209 -9.10 -23.38 -2.64
N THR A 210 -9.60 -23.76 -1.47
CA THR A 210 -10.96 -23.41 -1.03
C THR A 210 -11.16 -21.90 -0.88
N ILE A 211 -10.21 -21.19 -0.27
CA ILE A 211 -10.27 -19.74 -0.11
C ILE A 211 -10.26 -19.05 -1.49
N GLU A 212 -9.34 -19.44 -2.37
CA GLU A 212 -9.21 -18.90 -3.72
C GLU A 212 -10.47 -19.14 -4.56
N GLN A 213 -11.03 -20.35 -4.52
CA GLN A 213 -12.29 -20.68 -5.20
C GLN A 213 -13.46 -19.81 -4.71
N LYS A 214 -13.55 -19.59 -3.39
CA LYS A 214 -14.64 -18.79 -2.81
C LYS A 214 -14.61 -17.33 -3.26
N ILE A 215 -13.44 -16.76 -3.52
CA ILE A 215 -13.31 -15.33 -3.88
C ILE A 215 -13.11 -15.10 -5.37
N LYS A 216 -13.02 -16.17 -6.17
CA LYS A 216 -12.68 -16.12 -7.59
C LYS A 216 -13.57 -15.15 -8.37
N ASP A 217 -14.86 -15.10 -8.08
CA ASP A 217 -15.83 -14.24 -8.75
C ASP A 217 -15.82 -12.79 -8.25
N LEU A 218 -15.19 -12.50 -7.10
CA LEU A 218 -14.98 -11.14 -6.61
C LEU A 218 -13.69 -10.51 -7.12
N CYS A 219 -12.76 -11.31 -7.64
CA CYS A 219 -11.41 -10.87 -7.92
C CYS A 219 -11.14 -10.83 -9.42
N ILE A 220 -10.47 -9.76 -9.86
CA ILE A 220 -9.73 -9.74 -11.12
C ILE A 220 -8.25 -9.53 -10.79
N VAL A 221 -7.39 -10.36 -11.40
CA VAL A 221 -5.93 -10.30 -11.21
C VAL A 221 -5.28 -9.95 -12.54
N LEU A 222 -4.52 -8.87 -12.58
CA LEU A 222 -3.79 -8.41 -13.76
C LEU A 222 -2.31 -8.21 -13.39
N LYS A 223 -1.42 -8.94 -14.07
CA LYS A 223 0.03 -8.81 -13.88
C LYS A 223 0.61 -7.99 -15.02
N ALA A 224 1.53 -7.08 -14.71
CA ALA A 224 2.14 -6.18 -15.67
C ALA A 224 2.78 -6.94 -16.83
N LYS A 225 3.49 -8.02 -16.54
CA LYS A 225 4.14 -8.88 -17.55
C LYS A 225 3.19 -9.48 -18.60
N ASP A 226 1.90 -9.63 -18.28
CA ASP A 226 0.91 -10.22 -19.19
C ASP A 226 0.39 -9.19 -20.20
N TYR A 227 0.61 -7.89 -19.95
CA TYR A 227 0.01 -6.79 -20.72
C TYR A 227 1.01 -5.72 -21.21
N LEU A 228 2.16 -5.61 -20.55
CA LEU A 228 3.20 -4.64 -20.85
C LEU A 228 4.44 -5.38 -21.36
N LYS A 229 4.93 -4.98 -22.54
CA LYS A 229 6.26 -5.35 -23.01
C LYS A 229 7.28 -4.48 -22.30
N LEU A 230 7.71 -4.91 -21.12
CA LEU A 230 8.79 -4.25 -20.38
C LEU A 230 10.14 -4.79 -20.88
N PRO A 231 11.19 -3.94 -20.94
CA PRO A 231 12.55 -4.45 -21.08
C PRO A 231 12.89 -5.37 -19.90
N PRO A 232 13.80 -6.35 -20.06
CA PRO A 232 14.20 -7.21 -18.97
C PRO A 232 14.77 -6.40 -17.81
N VAL A 233 14.38 -6.74 -16.59
CA VAL A 233 14.99 -6.16 -15.38
C VAL A 233 16.35 -6.81 -15.20
N ILE A 234 17.40 -6.00 -15.19
CA ILE A 234 18.77 -6.45 -14.95
C ILE A 234 19.10 -6.12 -13.50
N PHE A 235 19.42 -7.15 -12.70
CA PHE A 235 19.89 -6.98 -11.34
C PHE A 235 21.42 -7.00 -11.36
N ASN A 236 22.05 -5.88 -11.03
CA ASN A 236 23.49 -5.79 -10.82
C ASN A 236 23.77 -5.61 -9.33
N THR A 237 24.50 -6.55 -8.73
CA THR A 237 24.84 -6.51 -7.30
C THR A 237 26.29 -6.04 -7.15
N VAL A 238 26.47 -4.83 -6.62
CA VAL A 238 27.80 -4.29 -6.30
C VAL A 238 28.16 -4.70 -4.88
N VAL A 239 29.15 -5.58 -4.75
CA VAL A 239 29.68 -6.03 -3.46
C VAL A 239 30.71 -5.01 -2.98
N ILE A 240 30.58 -4.56 -1.74
CA ILE A 240 31.43 -3.53 -1.15
C ILE A 240 32.02 -4.08 0.15
N ASP A 241 33.34 -4.08 0.23
CA ASP A 241 34.04 -4.49 1.43
C ASP A 241 34.05 -3.39 2.48
N LEU A 242 33.74 -3.79 3.71
CA LEU A 242 33.95 -2.93 4.87
C LEU A 242 35.46 -2.72 5.08
N PRO A 243 35.90 -1.48 5.33
CA PRO A 243 37.27 -1.22 5.79
C PRO A 243 37.58 -2.05 7.03
N GLU A 244 38.79 -2.60 7.15
CA GLU A 244 39.15 -3.54 8.23
C GLU A 244 38.80 -3.02 9.62
N LYS A 245 39.14 -1.76 9.90
CA LYS A 245 38.81 -1.09 11.16
C LYS A 245 37.30 -1.12 11.45
N ILE A 246 36.47 -0.86 10.44
CA ILE A 246 35.00 -0.86 10.59
C ILE A 246 34.47 -2.29 10.70
N ARG A 247 35.07 -3.26 10.01
CA ARG A 247 34.72 -4.68 10.12
C ARG A 247 34.95 -5.18 11.55
N THR A 248 36.07 -4.82 12.18
CA THR A 248 36.33 -5.14 13.58
C THR A 248 35.27 -4.54 14.51
N GLN A 249 34.94 -3.26 14.31
CA GLN A 249 33.89 -2.58 15.08
C GLN A 249 32.50 -3.20 14.87
N TYR A 250 32.20 -3.67 13.66
CA TYR A 250 30.96 -4.37 13.37
C TYR A 250 30.86 -5.68 14.17
N ILE A 251 31.93 -6.49 14.15
CA ILE A 251 31.98 -7.79 14.84
C ILE A 251 31.91 -7.60 16.36
N GLU A 252 32.59 -6.59 16.90
CA GLU A 252 32.52 -6.26 18.33
C GLU A 252 31.09 -5.88 18.74
N LEU A 253 30.44 -4.98 17.99
CA LEU A 253 29.06 -4.58 18.27
C LEU A 253 28.08 -5.75 18.14
N GLU A 254 28.28 -6.64 17.16
CA GLU A 254 27.47 -7.83 16.96
C GLU A 254 27.53 -8.79 18.16
N LYS A 255 28.72 -8.97 18.75
CA LYS A 255 28.93 -9.88 19.88
C LYS A 255 28.54 -9.27 21.21
N GLU A 256 29.01 -8.05 21.48
CA GLU A 256 28.96 -7.44 22.81
C GLU A 256 27.72 -6.55 23.01
N PHE A 257 26.98 -6.22 21.93
CA PHE A 257 25.85 -5.28 21.94
C PHE A 257 26.22 -3.86 22.39
N ILE A 258 27.50 -3.60 22.64
CA ILE A 258 28.04 -2.31 23.06
C ILE A 258 29.36 -2.08 22.32
N ILE A 259 29.61 -0.84 21.93
CA ILE A 259 30.90 -0.43 21.38
C ILE A 259 31.16 1.04 21.70
N LYS A 260 32.42 1.41 21.89
CA LYS A 260 32.86 2.80 21.94
C LYS A 260 33.38 3.23 20.57
N ILE A 261 32.71 4.20 19.97
CA ILE A 261 33.12 4.80 18.69
C ILE A 261 33.44 6.26 18.96
N GLN A 262 34.71 6.63 18.77
CA GLN A 262 35.24 7.93 19.21
C GLN A 262 34.93 8.13 20.71
N ASP A 263 34.24 9.21 21.06
CA ASP A 263 33.85 9.53 22.45
C ASP A 263 32.44 9.05 22.81
N ASN A 264 31.74 8.37 21.89
CA ASN A 264 30.37 7.95 22.08
C ASN A 264 30.27 6.45 22.36
N VAL A 265 29.51 6.09 23.39
CA VAL A 265 29.15 4.71 23.69
C VAL A 265 27.83 4.37 23.00
N ILE A 266 27.88 3.42 22.08
CA ILE A 266 26.73 2.90 21.37
C ILE A 266 26.30 1.59 22.02
N THR A 267 25.02 1.48 22.40
CA THR A 267 24.44 0.26 22.95
C THR A 267 23.22 -0.19 22.17
N ALA A 268 23.01 -1.51 22.12
CA ALA A 268 21.81 -2.15 21.61
C ALA A 268 21.09 -2.89 22.76
N ALA A 269 19.84 -2.51 23.04
CA ALA A 269 19.09 -3.11 24.14
C ALA A 269 18.52 -4.50 23.82
N ASN A 270 18.43 -4.87 22.53
CA ASN A 270 17.92 -6.14 22.06
C ASN A 270 18.38 -6.41 20.61
N ALA A 271 18.13 -7.62 20.12
CA ALA A 271 18.54 -8.06 18.78
C ALA A 271 17.96 -7.20 17.64
N ALA A 272 16.76 -6.64 17.79
CA ALA A 272 16.16 -5.78 16.76
C ALA A 272 16.89 -4.42 16.67
N VAL A 273 17.25 -3.84 17.82
CA VAL A 273 18.07 -2.64 17.89
C VAL A 273 19.47 -2.92 17.34
N LEU A 274 20.07 -4.06 17.69
CA LEU A 274 21.37 -4.48 17.17
C LEU A 274 21.37 -4.58 15.65
N SER A 275 20.41 -5.31 15.06
CA SER A 275 20.26 -5.41 13.60
C SER A 275 20.09 -4.05 12.91
N SER A 276 19.41 -3.09 13.55
CA SER A 276 19.33 -1.72 13.05
C SER A 276 20.68 -0.98 13.12
N LYS A 277 21.45 -1.17 14.20
CA LYS A 277 22.78 -0.55 14.38
C LYS A 277 23.83 -1.15 13.43
N LEU A 278 23.84 -2.46 13.22
CA LEU A 278 24.71 -3.12 12.24
C LEU A 278 24.42 -2.65 10.80
N ARG A 279 23.13 -2.42 10.46
CA ARG A 279 22.75 -1.79 9.19
C ARG A 279 23.21 -0.35 9.06
N GLN A 280 23.22 0.42 10.15
CA GLN A 280 23.78 1.77 10.17
C GLN A 280 25.29 1.73 9.90
N VAL A 281 26.03 0.87 10.61
CA VAL A 281 27.48 0.68 10.39
C VAL A 281 27.78 0.38 8.92
N THR A 282 27.08 -0.60 8.34
CA THR A 282 27.26 -0.98 6.92
C THR A 282 26.73 0.06 5.92
N ALA A 283 25.90 1.02 6.35
CA ALA A 283 25.47 2.16 5.54
C ALA A 283 26.46 3.33 5.60
N GLY A 284 27.46 3.28 6.50
CA GLY A 284 28.55 4.26 6.56
C GLY A 284 28.49 5.24 7.73
N ALA A 285 27.43 5.24 8.55
CA ALA A 285 27.34 6.10 9.72
C ALA A 285 26.44 5.51 10.81
N ILE A 286 26.64 5.90 12.06
CA ILE A 286 25.87 5.39 13.20
C ILE A 286 25.26 6.52 14.04
N TYR A 287 23.98 6.40 14.39
CA TYR A 287 23.30 7.40 15.20
C TYR A 287 23.64 7.29 16.69
N HIS A 288 23.75 8.44 17.34
CA HIS A 288 23.84 8.61 18.78
C HIS A 288 22.44 8.75 19.41
N LYS A 289 22.37 8.82 20.75
CA LYS A 289 21.09 8.93 21.48
C LYS A 289 20.36 10.25 21.21
N ASP A 290 21.11 11.32 20.95
CA ASP A 290 20.60 12.66 20.63
C ASP A 290 20.18 12.82 19.16
N LYS A 291 20.24 11.74 18.36
CA LYS A 291 19.97 11.70 16.91
C LYS A 291 21.04 12.38 16.03
N SER A 292 22.14 12.87 16.61
CA SER A 292 23.35 13.13 15.84
C SER A 292 23.96 11.81 15.35
N TYR A 293 24.91 11.85 14.43
CA TYR A 293 25.55 10.63 13.92
C TYR A 293 27.04 10.84 13.67
N THR A 294 27.81 9.76 13.77
CA THR A 294 29.22 9.72 13.39
C THR A 294 29.35 8.98 12.05
N ILE A 295 30.05 9.60 11.10
CA ILE A 295 30.44 8.96 9.84
C ILE A 295 31.59 7.99 10.13
N LEU A 296 31.45 6.76 9.68
CA LEU A 296 32.41 5.67 9.82
C LEU A 296 33.21 5.45 8.53
N HIS A 297 32.54 5.50 7.39
CA HIS A 297 33.12 5.39 6.06
C HIS A 297 32.11 5.85 4.99
N GLN A 298 32.56 6.03 3.75
CA GLN A 298 31.69 6.43 2.63
C GLN A 298 31.67 5.42 1.48
N LYS A 299 32.18 4.20 1.68
CA LYS A 299 32.28 3.15 0.64
C LYS A 299 31.05 2.91 -0.25
N LYS A 300 29.83 2.99 0.29
CA LYS A 300 28.59 2.88 -0.51
C LYS A 300 28.32 4.11 -1.37
N ILE A 301 28.66 5.28 -0.87
CA ILE A 301 28.51 6.56 -1.59
C ILE A 301 29.57 6.65 -2.69
N GLU A 302 30.83 6.27 -2.40
CA GLU A 302 31.91 6.15 -3.38
C GLU A 302 31.49 5.26 -4.56
N ALA A 303 31.05 4.03 -4.27
CA ALA A 303 30.59 3.09 -5.29
C ALA A 303 29.35 3.58 -6.06
N LEU A 304 28.45 4.34 -5.42
CA LEU A 304 27.31 4.93 -6.10
C LEU A 304 27.73 6.08 -7.03
N ASN A 305 28.70 6.91 -6.62
CA ASN A 305 29.20 8.00 -7.45
C ASN A 305 29.86 7.46 -8.73
N GLU A 306 30.61 6.37 -8.67
CA GLU A 306 31.15 5.69 -9.86
C GLU A 306 30.04 5.25 -10.83
N ILE A 307 28.92 4.75 -10.30
CA ILE A 307 27.75 4.37 -11.12
C ILE A 307 27.08 5.61 -11.73
N ILE A 308 26.99 6.71 -10.99
CA ILE A 308 26.40 7.96 -11.47
C ILE A 308 27.25 8.57 -12.58
N GLU A 309 28.56 8.67 -12.39
CA GLU A 309 29.50 9.20 -13.38
C GLU A 309 29.51 8.37 -14.67
N GLY A 310 29.29 7.05 -14.56
CA GLY A 310 29.17 6.14 -15.70
C GLY A 310 27.80 6.10 -16.37
N SER A 311 26.82 6.94 -15.96
CA SER A 311 25.45 6.87 -16.47
C SER A 311 24.94 8.19 -17.02
N ASP A 312 24.45 8.17 -18.27
CA ASP A 312 23.77 9.32 -18.90
C ASP A 312 22.27 9.39 -18.57
N SER A 313 21.78 8.55 -17.66
CA SER A 313 20.35 8.40 -17.36
C SER A 313 19.96 8.97 -16.00
N ASN A 314 18.68 9.31 -15.84
CA ASN A 314 18.15 9.69 -14.53
C ASN A 314 18.24 8.52 -13.55
N ILE A 315 18.88 8.74 -12.40
CA ILE A 315 19.06 7.72 -11.36
C ILE A 315 18.07 7.96 -10.21
N LEU A 316 17.40 6.89 -9.80
CA LEU A 316 16.59 6.86 -8.59
C LEU A 316 17.36 6.11 -7.49
N CYS A 317 17.85 6.85 -6.50
CA CYS A 317 18.52 6.29 -5.33
C CYS A 317 17.56 6.18 -4.14
N ALA A 318 17.37 4.96 -3.64
CA ALA A 318 16.60 4.70 -2.43
C ALA A 318 17.53 4.49 -1.23
N PHE A 319 17.26 5.15 -0.12
CA PHE A 319 18.05 5.09 1.11
C PHE A 319 17.16 4.84 2.33
N GLN A 320 17.76 4.35 3.42
CA GLN A 320 17.02 3.99 4.64
C GLN A 320 17.18 5.03 5.75
N PHE A 321 18.33 5.71 5.81
CA PHE A 321 18.71 6.63 6.88
C PHE A 321 18.85 8.07 6.38
N LYS A 322 18.51 9.06 7.23
CA LYS A 322 18.63 10.47 6.87
C LYS A 322 20.07 10.90 6.55
N PHE A 323 21.07 10.34 7.24
CA PHE A 323 22.48 10.65 6.94
C PHE A 323 22.88 10.23 5.53
N GLU A 324 22.31 9.14 4.97
CA GLU A 324 22.63 8.72 3.60
C GLU A 324 22.22 9.82 2.62
N ARG A 325 21.02 10.40 2.80
CA ARG A 325 20.58 11.57 2.02
C ARG A 325 21.54 12.75 2.14
N SER A 326 22.02 13.05 3.34
CA SER A 326 22.96 14.17 3.57
C SER A 326 24.34 13.94 2.94
N LEU A 327 24.76 12.68 2.79
CA LEU A 327 26.01 12.33 2.11
C LEU A 327 25.87 12.30 0.59
N LEU A 328 24.64 12.24 0.08
CA LEU A 328 24.31 12.23 -1.35
C LEU A 328 24.01 13.63 -1.91
N SER A 329 23.83 14.63 -1.05
CA SER A 329 23.47 16.01 -1.41
C SER A 329 24.70 16.89 -1.54
#